data_AF-A0A2V8BGP5-F1
#
_entry.id   AF-A0A2V8BGP5-F1
#
_cell.length_a   1.000
_cell.length_b   1.000
_cell.length_c   1.000
_cell.angle_alpha   90.00
_cell.angle_beta   90.00
_cell.angle_gamma   90.00
#
_symmetry.space_group_name_H-M   'P 1'
#
loop_
_entity.id
_entity.type
_entity.pdbx_description
1 polymer ?
#
loop_
_entity_poly.entity_id
_entity_poly.type
_entity_poly.pdbx_seq_one_letter_code
_entity_poly.pdbx_strand_id
1 'polypeptide(L)'
;MKRESLPRELRPFIDSEGRLVQWPARQKIQRQAIHYLATRFEEGREYHERDVNELLCRWHTFGDWALLRRLLFDWGHMDRESNGTRYRLRARPLDSP
;
A
#
# COMPACT_ATOMS: atom_id res chain seq x y z
N MET A 1 -10.95 7.78 2.99
CA MET A 1 -9.87 8.64 3.52
C MET A 1 -9.84 9.94 2.71
N LYS A 2 -9.98 11.11 3.34
CA LYS A 2 -9.94 12.42 2.65
C LYS A 2 -8.48 12.87 2.49
N ARG A 3 -8.13 13.56 1.39
CA ARG A 3 -6.76 14.04 1.08
C ARG A 3 -6.11 14.85 2.21
N GLU A 4 -6.93 15.55 2.98
CA GLU A 4 -6.54 16.34 4.16
C GLU A 4 -5.85 15.51 5.26
N SER A 5 -6.14 14.21 5.37
CA SER A 5 -5.52 13.28 6.30
C SER A 5 -4.15 12.74 5.84
N LEU A 6 -3.69 13.12 4.64
CA LEU A 6 -2.40 12.67 4.11
C LEU A 6 -1.24 13.49 4.70
N PRO A 7 -0.10 12.84 4.98
CA PRO A 7 1.13 13.53 5.35
C PRO A 7 1.47 14.62 4.34
N ARG A 8 1.84 15.82 4.83
CA ARG A 8 2.18 16.97 3.97
C ARG A 8 3.21 16.63 2.91
N GLU A 9 4.21 15.82 3.26
CA GLU A 9 5.31 15.40 2.38
C GLU A 9 4.88 14.41 1.29
N LEU A 10 3.76 13.69 1.48
CA LEU A 10 3.23 12.75 0.50
C LEU A 10 2.32 13.42 -0.53
N ARG A 11 1.65 14.52 -0.17
CA ARG A 11 0.67 15.23 -1.03
C ARG A 11 1.17 15.54 -2.45
N PRO A 12 2.43 15.96 -2.68
CA PRO A 12 2.93 16.23 -4.04
C PRO A 12 2.94 15.00 -4.96
N PHE A 13 2.92 13.79 -4.40
CA PHE A 13 2.95 12.53 -5.13
C PHE A 13 1.55 11.96 -5.39
N ILE A 14 0.48 12.65 -4.97
CA ILE A 14 -0.91 12.17 -5.09
C ILE A 14 -1.66 13.08 -6.05
N ASP A 15 -2.23 12.52 -7.12
CA ASP A 15 -3.02 13.28 -8.10
C ASP A 15 -4.42 13.66 -7.58
N SER A 16 -5.19 14.33 -8.44
CA SER A 16 -6.58 14.74 -8.23
C SER A 16 -7.59 13.58 -8.14
N GLU A 17 -7.20 12.35 -8.47
CA GLU A 17 -7.99 11.12 -8.31
C GLU A 17 -7.57 10.30 -7.07
N GLY A 18 -6.43 10.63 -6.46
CA GLY A 18 -5.91 9.95 -5.28
C GLY A 18 -4.92 8.84 -5.63
N ARG A 19 -4.32 8.85 -6.81
CA ARG A 19 -3.33 7.86 -7.22
C ARG A 19 -1.93 8.38 -6.95
N LEU A 20 -1.04 7.46 -6.61
CA LEU A 20 0.39 7.72 -6.43
C LEU A 20 1.05 7.86 -7.82
N VAL A 21 1.42 9.08 -8.20
CA VAL A 21 1.89 9.36 -9.56
C VAL A 21 3.37 9.07 -9.78
N GLN A 22 4.15 9.05 -8.71
CA GLN A 22 5.59 8.82 -8.78
C GLN A 22 6.08 8.16 -7.50
N TRP A 23 7.13 7.35 -7.64
CA TRP A 23 7.84 6.78 -6.50
C TRP A 23 8.80 7.79 -5.84
N PRO A 24 8.62 8.13 -4.55
CA PRO A 24 9.49 9.10 -3.87
C PRO A 24 10.92 8.59 -3.70
N ALA A 25 11.93 9.48 -3.79
CA ALA A 25 13.33 9.10 -3.55
C ALA A 25 13.65 8.91 -2.05
N ARG A 26 12.96 9.63 -1.16
CA ARG A 26 13.21 9.60 0.29
C ARG A 26 12.44 8.45 0.94
N GLN A 27 13.15 7.53 1.61
CA GLN A 27 12.54 6.35 2.26
C GLN A 27 11.40 6.72 3.23
N LYS A 28 11.53 7.83 3.97
CA LYS A 28 10.45 8.33 4.85
C LYS A 28 9.14 8.54 4.10
N ILE A 29 9.20 9.15 2.91
CA ILE A 29 8.02 9.42 2.07
C ILE A 29 7.56 8.12 1.40
N GLN A 30 8.48 7.24 1.01
CA GLN A 30 8.11 5.91 0.50
C GLN A 30 7.29 5.13 1.53
N ARG A 31 7.69 5.11 2.82
CA ARG A 31 6.91 4.47 3.90
C ARG A 31 5.51 5.07 4.02
N GLN A 32 5.38 6.39 3.91
CA GLN A 32 4.08 7.06 3.88
C GLN A 32 3.25 6.64 2.66
N ALA A 33 3.87 6.50 1.49
CA ALA A 33 3.21 6.07 0.26
C ALA A 33 2.70 4.61 0.36
N ILE A 34 3.49 3.71 0.93
CA ILE A 34 3.08 2.31 1.14
C ILE A 34 1.97 2.22 2.19
N HIS A 35 2.10 2.95 3.31
CA HIS A 35 1.02 3.02 4.29
C HIS A 35 -0.28 3.53 3.67
N TYR A 36 -0.20 4.57 2.83
CA TYR A 36 -1.33 5.08 2.07
C TYR A 36 -1.95 4.02 1.15
N LEU A 37 -1.15 3.27 0.40
CA LEU A 37 -1.64 2.19 -0.46
C LEU A 37 -2.25 1.05 0.35
N ALA A 38 -1.71 0.72 1.52
CA ALA A 38 -2.27 -0.29 2.42
C ALA A 38 -3.70 0.06 2.86
N THR A 39 -4.03 1.35 3.03
CA THR A 39 -5.41 1.79 3.36
C THR A 39 -6.45 1.53 2.27
N ARG A 40 -6.03 1.08 1.08
CA ARG A 40 -6.93 0.73 -0.04
C ARG A 40 -7.41 -0.71 0.02
N PHE A 41 -6.75 -1.54 0.81
CA PHE A 41 -7.13 -2.91 1.06
C PHE A 41 -8.12 -2.98 2.22
N GLU A 42 -8.97 -4.00 2.22
CA GLU A 42 -9.98 -4.25 3.24
C GLU A 42 -9.40 -5.17 4.32
N GLU A 43 -9.62 -4.80 5.57
CA GLU A 43 -9.20 -5.62 6.72
C GLU A 43 -10.02 -6.91 6.77
N GLY A 44 -9.38 -8.02 7.12
CA GLY A 44 -10.02 -9.34 7.17
C GLY A 44 -10.28 -10.01 5.82
N ARG A 45 -10.02 -9.32 4.70
CA ARG A 45 -10.14 -9.89 3.36
C ARG A 45 -8.84 -10.55 2.90
N GLU A 46 -8.95 -11.73 2.31
CA GLU A 46 -7.88 -12.37 1.55
C GLU A 46 -7.92 -11.91 0.10
N TYR A 47 -6.75 -11.59 -0.44
CA TYR A 47 -6.53 -11.17 -1.83
C TYR A 47 -5.59 -12.16 -2.50
N HIS A 48 -5.89 -12.57 -3.74
CA HIS A 48 -4.89 -13.24 -4.54
C HIS A 48 -3.84 -12.24 -5.04
N GLU A 49 -2.68 -12.74 -5.45
CA GLU A 49 -1.64 -11.90 -6.07
C GLU A 49 -2.21 -11.01 -7.19
N ARG A 50 -3.10 -11.57 -8.03
CA ARG A 50 -3.73 -10.83 -9.13
C ARG A 50 -4.60 -9.68 -8.61
N ASP A 51 -5.41 -9.92 -7.60
CA ASP A 51 -6.25 -8.89 -6.98
C ASP A 51 -5.39 -7.75 -6.40
N VAL A 52 -4.28 -8.10 -5.73
CA VAL A 52 -3.32 -7.12 -5.20
C VAL A 52 -2.72 -6.29 -6.33
N ASN A 53 -2.27 -6.94 -7.39
CA ASN A 53 -1.69 -6.26 -8.55
C ASN A 53 -2.70 -5.31 -9.19
N GLU A 54 -3.93 -5.76 -9.43
CA GLU A 54 -5.00 -4.95 -9.99
C GLU A 54 -5.35 -3.75 -9.11
N LEU A 55 -5.45 -3.95 -7.80
CA LEU A 55 -5.74 -2.86 -6.87
C LEU A 55 -4.60 -1.84 -6.88
N LEU A 56 -3.35 -2.30 -6.83
CA LEU A 56 -2.19 -1.42 -6.93
C LEU A 56 -2.23 -0.63 -8.24
N CYS A 57 -2.44 -1.27 -9.39
CA CYS A 57 -2.56 -0.62 -10.70
C CYS A 57 -3.64 0.47 -10.75
N ARG A 58 -4.71 0.37 -9.97
CA ARG A 58 -5.74 1.43 -9.88
C ARG A 58 -5.28 2.64 -9.07
N TRP A 59 -4.38 2.44 -8.11
CA TRP A 59 -3.95 3.47 -7.15
C TRP A 59 -2.54 4.03 -7.39
N HIS A 60 -1.88 3.67 -8.50
CA HIS A 60 -0.61 4.27 -8.93
C HIS A 60 -0.56 4.41 -10.46
N THR A 61 0.33 5.26 -10.99
CA THR A 61 0.43 5.52 -12.44
C THR A 61 1.80 5.24 -13.05
N PHE A 62 2.82 4.88 -12.25
CA PHE A 62 4.20 4.66 -12.72
C PHE A 62 4.52 3.21 -13.10
N GLY A 63 3.54 2.31 -13.06
CA GLY A 63 3.64 0.97 -13.64
C GLY A 63 4.52 -0.04 -12.89
N ASP A 64 4.85 0.20 -11.61
CA ASP A 64 5.66 -0.72 -10.80
C ASP A 64 4.90 -1.22 -9.57
N TRP A 65 3.83 -1.99 -9.83
CA TRP A 65 3.05 -2.65 -8.77
C TRP A 65 3.83 -3.76 -8.07
N ALA A 66 4.83 -4.35 -8.73
CA ALA A 66 5.65 -5.41 -8.15
C ALA A 66 6.50 -4.89 -6.99
N LEU A 67 7.14 -3.72 -7.15
CA LEU A 67 7.83 -3.00 -6.08
C LEU A 67 6.88 -2.71 -4.92
N LEU A 68 5.70 -2.14 -5.21
CA LEU A 68 4.72 -1.78 -4.20
C LEU A 68 4.23 -2.99 -3.39
N ARG A 69 3.90 -4.09 -4.05
CA ARG A 69 3.50 -5.36 -3.42
C ARG A 69 4.60 -5.91 -2.51
N ARG A 70 5.85 -5.88 -2.98
CA ARG A 70 7.00 -6.29 -2.19
C ARG A 70 7.14 -5.44 -0.93
N LEU A 71 7.05 -4.12 -1.05
CA LEU A 71 7.21 -3.21 0.09
C LEU A 71 6.04 -3.29 1.08
N LEU A 72 4.81 -3.53 0.61
CA LEU A 72 3.66 -3.80 1.48
C LEU A 72 3.93 -5.00 2.41
N PHE A 73 4.57 -6.04 1.88
CA PHE A 73 5.00 -7.20 2.66
C PHE A 73 6.25 -6.90 3.52
N ASP A 74 7.34 -6.42 2.92
CA ASP A 74 8.63 -6.19 3.58
C ASP A 74 8.53 -5.19 4.74
N TRP A 75 7.60 -4.22 4.67
CA TRP A 75 7.36 -3.25 5.75
C TRP A 75 6.22 -3.63 6.69
N GLY A 76 5.68 -4.85 6.58
CA GLY A 76 4.75 -5.41 7.54
C GLY A 76 3.32 -4.86 7.47
N HIS A 77 2.90 -4.30 6.34
CA HIS A 77 1.51 -3.90 6.12
C HIS A 77 0.63 -5.08 5.67
N MET A 78 1.22 -6.06 4.98
CA MET A 78 0.55 -7.26 4.53
C MET A 78 1.35 -8.50 4.92
N ASP A 79 0.63 -9.57 5.22
CA ASP A 79 1.21 -10.92 5.26
C ASP A 79 0.90 -11.62 3.93
N ARG A 80 1.81 -12.51 3.52
CA ARG A 80 1.65 -13.38 2.35
C ARG A 80 1.74 -14.84 2.77
N GLU A 81 0.98 -15.72 2.11
CA GLU A 81 1.20 -17.15 2.24
C GLU A 81 2.59 -17.55 1.75
N SER A 82 3.13 -18.66 2.26
CA SER A 82 4.46 -19.19 1.89
C SER A 82 4.60 -19.47 0.39
N ASN A 83 3.48 -19.81 -0.28
CA ASN A 83 3.40 -20.02 -1.72
C ASN A 83 3.30 -18.71 -2.54
N GLY A 84 3.16 -17.54 -1.89
CA GLY A 84 3.01 -16.24 -2.53
C GLY A 84 1.66 -15.98 -3.20
N THR A 85 0.69 -16.89 -3.09
CA THR A 85 -0.58 -16.83 -3.84
C THR A 85 -1.64 -15.98 -3.17
N ARG A 86 -1.56 -15.82 -1.85
CA ARG A 86 -2.52 -15.08 -1.04
C ARG A 86 -1.84 -14.01 -0.20
N TYR A 87 -2.53 -12.90 -0.09
CA TYR A 87 -2.15 -11.70 0.65
C TYR A 87 -3.30 -11.29 1.56
N ARG A 88 -2.97 -10.79 2.74
CA ARG A 88 -3.95 -10.21 3.67
C ARG A 88 -3.32 -9.04 4.40
N LEU A 89 -4.11 -8.03 4.73
CA LEU A 89 -3.62 -6.98 5.64
C LEU A 89 -3.18 -7.62 6.94
N ARG A 90 -2.00 -7.24 7.42
CA ARG A 90 -1.56 -7.66 8.74
C ARG A 90 -2.47 -6.97 9.74
N ALA A 91 -3.21 -7.76 10.53
CA ALA A 91 -3.94 -7.22 11.65
C ALA A 91 -2.94 -6.44 12.51
N ARG A 92 -3.20 -5.15 12.74
CA ARG A 92 -2.44 -4.43 13.75
C ARG A 92 -2.60 -5.24 15.03
N PRO A 93 -1.51 -5.69 15.68
CA PRO A 93 -1.67 -6.39 16.94
C PRO A 93 -2.51 -5.46 17.82
N LEU A 94 -3.71 -5.93 18.20
CA LEU A 94 -4.46 -5.31 19.28
C LEU A 94 -3.45 -5.21 20.41
N ASP A 95 -3.12 -3.97 20.75
CA ASP A 95 -2.10 -3.63 21.74
C ASP A 95 -2.26 -4.61 22.92
N SER A 96 -1.28 -5.50 23.08
CA SER A 96 -1.23 -6.33 24.29
C SER A 96 -1.09 -5.37 25.48
N PRO A 97 -1.84 -5.63 26.57
CA PRO A 97 -2.10 -4.66 27.64
C PRO A 97 -0.85 -4.06 28.29
#